data_AF-A0A9P0YTS7-F1
#
_entry.id   AF-A0A9P0YTS7-F1
#
_cell.length_a   1.000
_cell.length_b   1.000
_cell.length_c   1.000
_cell.angle_alpha   90.00
_cell.angle_beta   90.00
_cell.angle_gamma   90.00
#
_symmetry.space_group_name_H-M   'P 1'
#
loop_
_entity.id
_entity.type
_entity.pdbx_description
1 polymer ?
#
loop_
_entity_poly.entity_id
_entity_poly.type
_entity_poly.pdbx_seq_one_letter_code
_entity_poly.pdbx_strand_id
1 'polypeptide(L)'
;MALFTNSTGGKPNSYDPSFSISVRVFFREMANKLISQMGLPKSISNIFVARNILTAKDALSLTEFELMDLLDLNLSEVISAIGHISEIACPPYQTALSLLELRTENESFGGHLPTRLRGLDAAMCGGIPFGVVTEVVGPAGIGKTQFCLKLSLLAALPLSYGGLNGHVLFIDTESKFSSKRMVEIGVNSFPEVFHKEKMAQEMAGRIIVLRPTSLTDFTERLEQIRDSIFQHKVKLLIVDSLAALLSGEEFQGTHRQHSLGWHISFLKSLAEFSRIPVVVTNQVRSQNREETSQFHFQAQKTTANLENPTKFDHHLVAALGIHWAHAVTTRLVFESRSGQRYIKVAKSSISPPIAFPFNITSCGISLLDDDGVEMTGPEMNTINYQVDDPPKEEIDRAANAVWLRDDSRLFIQIQNSMENDVMGYVSHCDTVKELFDYLEFMYSGKGNLNHIYEVCKAFYRAEMKDKPLTAYFMDFKKTYEELNTLMPFSPDIKVQQKQREQMAVMSFLAGLTSDFETAKSHILSSDVVSSLQDAFSRVLRTDTSSTSSAPQPSNAFVGQVPTFPNGGEKWPRTGPIGKGVVCNY
;
A
#
# COMPACT_ATOMS: atom_id res chain seq x y z
N MET A 1 25.92 22.86 -19.45
CA MET A 1 25.25 22.91 -20.76
C MET A 1 26.02 23.85 -21.70
N ALA A 2 27.29 23.54 -21.98
CA ALA A 2 28.23 24.52 -22.56
C ALA A 2 29.35 23.85 -23.42
N LEU A 3 28.99 22.84 -24.21
CA LEU A 3 29.93 22.10 -25.08
C LEU A 3 29.58 22.17 -26.58
N PHE A 4 28.42 22.74 -26.93
CA PHE A 4 27.93 22.81 -28.31
C PHE A 4 27.48 24.24 -28.64
N THR A 5 28.45 25.13 -28.77
CA THR A 5 28.26 26.48 -29.31
C THR A 5 29.37 26.76 -30.33
N ASN A 6 29.08 26.47 -31.60
CA ASN A 6 29.85 26.97 -32.74
C ASN A 6 28.92 27.13 -33.95
N SER A 7 29.20 28.12 -34.79
CA SER A 7 28.25 28.65 -35.77
C SER A 7 28.30 27.95 -37.12
N THR A 8 27.13 27.74 -37.72
CA THR A 8 26.90 28.08 -39.14
C THR A 8 25.53 28.74 -39.28
N GLY A 9 25.44 29.77 -40.11
CA GLY A 9 24.20 30.54 -40.29
C GLY A 9 23.39 30.06 -41.49
N GLY A 10 22.32 29.31 -41.24
CA GLY A 10 21.27 29.03 -42.22
C GLY A 10 19.93 29.55 -41.72
N LYS A 11 19.19 30.30 -42.56
CA LYS A 11 17.79 30.64 -42.24
C LYS A 11 16.94 29.38 -42.44
N PRO A 12 16.21 28.88 -41.42
CA PRO A 12 15.23 27.84 -41.66
C PRO A 12 14.07 28.40 -42.50
N ASN A 13 13.57 27.61 -43.44
CA ASN A 13 12.32 27.93 -44.14
C ASN A 13 11.15 27.89 -43.15
N SER A 14 10.06 28.60 -43.48
CA SER A 14 8.84 28.63 -42.68
C SER A 14 8.24 27.22 -42.55
N TYR A 15 8.35 26.65 -41.35
CA TYR A 15 7.86 25.31 -41.05
C TYR A 15 6.33 25.28 -40.91
N ASP A 16 5.69 24.27 -41.50
CA ASP A 16 4.28 23.99 -41.28
C ASP A 16 4.12 23.07 -40.04
N PRO A 17 3.40 23.50 -38.98
CA PRO A 17 3.25 22.72 -37.75
C PRO A 17 2.45 21.42 -37.93
N SER A 18 1.72 21.24 -39.03
CA SER A 18 1.03 19.97 -39.33
C SER A 18 2.00 18.81 -39.57
N PHE A 19 3.19 19.08 -40.12
CA PHE A 19 4.14 18.05 -40.54
C PHE A 19 4.75 17.29 -39.35
N SER A 20 5.10 17.99 -38.26
CA SER A 20 5.65 17.38 -37.03
C SER A 20 4.65 16.44 -36.34
N ILE A 21 3.35 16.79 -36.36
CA ILE A 21 2.28 15.93 -35.85
C ILE A 21 2.17 14.67 -36.70
N SER A 22 2.20 14.81 -38.04
CA SER A 22 2.10 13.70 -38.98
C SER A 22 3.21 12.64 -38.78
N VAL A 23 4.44 13.08 -38.48
CA VAL A 23 5.58 12.18 -38.22
C VAL A 23 5.39 11.36 -36.92
N ARG A 24 4.76 11.92 -35.88
CA ARG A 24 4.51 11.19 -34.61
C ARG A 24 3.22 10.39 -34.59
N VAL A 25 2.23 10.75 -35.41
CA VAL A 25 1.11 9.87 -35.78
C VAL A 25 1.65 8.58 -36.40
N PHE A 26 2.54 8.72 -37.39
CA PHE A 26 3.15 7.63 -38.15
C PHE A 26 3.66 6.49 -37.26
N PHE A 27 4.49 6.77 -36.25
CA PHE A 27 5.21 5.72 -35.52
C PHE A 27 4.35 4.78 -34.68
N ARG A 28 3.19 5.22 -34.17
CA ARG A 28 2.25 4.30 -33.50
C ARG A 28 1.22 3.70 -34.46
N GLU A 29 1.05 4.29 -35.64
CA GLU A 29 0.31 3.68 -36.74
C GLU A 29 1.08 2.54 -37.41
N MET A 30 2.42 2.57 -37.49
CA MET A 30 3.19 1.53 -38.20
C MET A 30 2.99 0.12 -37.61
N ALA A 31 2.86 0.00 -36.28
CA ALA A 31 2.54 -1.26 -35.63
C ALA A 31 1.09 -1.73 -35.91
N ASN A 32 0.13 -0.79 -35.96
CA ASN A 32 -1.27 -1.10 -36.27
C ASN A 32 -1.56 -1.07 -37.79
N LYS A 33 -0.53 -0.92 -38.64
CA LYS A 33 -0.67 -0.78 -40.09
C LYS A 33 -1.12 -2.11 -40.67
N LEU A 34 -2.13 -2.06 -41.54
CA LEU A 34 -2.69 -3.24 -42.17
C LEU A 34 -1.66 -3.90 -43.10
N ILE A 35 -1.49 -5.22 -43.00
CA ILE A 35 -0.53 -6.02 -43.79
C ILE A 35 -0.79 -5.86 -45.30
N SER A 36 -2.05 -5.68 -45.70
CA SER A 36 -2.48 -5.36 -47.08
C SER A 36 -1.96 -4.01 -47.61
N GLN A 37 -1.44 -3.14 -46.74
CA GLN A 37 -0.84 -1.84 -47.06
C GLN A 37 0.70 -1.83 -46.88
N MET A 38 1.31 -3.01 -46.66
CA MET A 38 2.76 -3.18 -46.42
C MET A 38 3.50 -3.83 -47.59
N GLY A 39 3.04 -3.62 -48.83
CA GLY A 39 3.80 -3.96 -50.06
C GLY A 39 3.96 -5.45 -50.39
N LEU A 40 3.57 -6.35 -49.48
CA LEU A 40 3.73 -7.81 -49.64
C LEU A 40 3.06 -8.38 -50.90
N PRO A 41 3.55 -9.53 -51.41
CA PRO A 41 2.89 -10.27 -52.47
C PRO A 41 1.44 -10.60 -52.11
N LYS A 42 0.50 -10.33 -53.03
CA LYS A 42 -0.95 -10.47 -52.78
C LYS A 42 -1.37 -11.86 -52.32
N SER A 43 -0.69 -12.91 -52.80
CA SER A 43 -0.86 -14.28 -52.33
C SER A 43 -0.62 -14.39 -50.82
N ILE A 44 0.56 -13.96 -50.36
CA ILE A 44 0.96 -13.98 -48.95
C ILE A 44 0.04 -13.08 -48.12
N SER A 45 -0.20 -11.83 -48.54
CA SER A 45 -1.05 -10.91 -47.77
C SER A 45 -2.48 -11.42 -47.57
N ASN A 46 -3.02 -12.16 -48.56
CA ASN A 46 -4.35 -12.77 -48.44
C ASN A 46 -4.36 -13.94 -47.44
N ILE A 47 -3.27 -14.69 -47.31
CA ILE A 47 -3.16 -15.79 -46.33
C ILE A 47 -3.11 -15.22 -44.90
N PHE A 48 -2.31 -14.18 -44.66
CA PHE A 48 -2.30 -13.46 -43.37
C PHE A 48 -3.71 -12.97 -42.99
N VAL A 49 -4.41 -12.28 -43.90
CA VAL A 49 -5.78 -11.79 -43.67
C VAL A 49 -6.79 -12.93 -43.46
N ALA A 50 -6.69 -14.04 -44.22
CA ALA A 50 -7.56 -15.20 -44.07
C ALA A 50 -7.37 -15.93 -42.73
N ARG A 51 -6.19 -15.80 -42.10
CA ARG A 51 -5.88 -16.32 -40.76
C ARG A 51 -6.09 -15.25 -39.67
N ASN A 52 -6.78 -14.14 -39.99
CA ASN A 52 -7.08 -13.01 -39.11
C ASN A 52 -5.85 -12.28 -38.53
N ILE A 53 -4.69 -12.38 -39.18
CA ILE A 53 -3.49 -11.60 -38.87
C ILE A 53 -3.57 -10.34 -39.73
N LEU A 54 -4.05 -9.24 -39.17
CA LEU A 54 -4.44 -8.05 -39.93
C LEU A 54 -3.39 -6.94 -39.93
N THR A 55 -2.66 -6.77 -38.81
CA THR A 55 -1.70 -5.68 -38.61
C THR A 55 -0.26 -6.17 -38.46
N ALA A 56 0.70 -5.27 -38.67
CA ALA A 56 2.12 -5.54 -38.43
C ALA A 56 2.38 -6.08 -37.01
N LYS A 57 1.69 -5.54 -36.01
CA LYS A 57 1.76 -5.98 -34.61
C LYS A 57 1.32 -7.44 -34.45
N ASP A 58 0.23 -7.84 -35.11
CA ASP A 58 -0.28 -9.21 -34.98
C ASP A 58 0.75 -10.20 -35.52
N ALA A 59 1.32 -9.93 -36.70
CA ALA A 59 2.40 -10.71 -37.29
C ALA A 59 3.67 -10.71 -36.42
N LEU A 60 4.15 -9.55 -35.97
CA LEU A 60 5.38 -9.41 -35.17
C LEU A 60 5.20 -9.82 -33.70
N SER A 61 4.00 -10.20 -33.27
CA SER A 61 3.73 -10.75 -31.93
C SER A 61 3.85 -12.27 -31.85
N LEU A 62 3.97 -12.93 -33.01
CA LEU A 62 4.13 -14.38 -33.15
C LEU A 62 5.56 -14.72 -33.58
N THR A 63 6.04 -15.90 -33.20
CA THR A 63 7.33 -16.41 -33.69
C THR A 63 7.24 -16.89 -35.14
N GLU A 64 8.39 -16.96 -35.82
CA GLU A 64 8.49 -17.47 -37.20
C GLU A 64 7.94 -18.90 -37.34
N PHE A 65 8.05 -19.73 -36.30
CA PHE A 65 7.51 -21.08 -36.28
C PHE A 65 5.98 -21.12 -36.07
N GLU A 66 5.44 -20.28 -35.19
CA GLU A 66 3.98 -20.15 -35.03
C GLU A 66 3.34 -19.61 -36.30
N LEU A 67 3.98 -18.64 -36.98
CA LEU A 67 3.55 -18.13 -38.27
C LEU A 67 3.63 -19.19 -39.38
N MET A 68 4.65 -20.04 -39.39
CA MET A 68 4.78 -21.15 -40.35
C MET A 68 3.56 -22.09 -40.27
N ASP A 69 3.19 -22.51 -39.06
CA ASP A 69 2.04 -23.38 -38.78
C ASP A 69 0.69 -22.66 -39.00
N LEU A 70 0.57 -21.42 -38.52
CA LEU A 70 -0.65 -20.60 -38.64
C LEU A 70 -0.92 -20.10 -40.06
N LEU A 71 0.07 -20.05 -40.96
CA LEU A 71 -0.12 -19.60 -42.35
C LEU A 71 -0.09 -20.74 -43.37
N ASP A 72 0.47 -21.91 -43.03
CA ASP A 72 0.75 -23.02 -43.97
C ASP A 72 1.69 -22.56 -45.11
N LEU A 73 2.82 -21.95 -44.70
CA LEU A 73 3.86 -21.39 -45.56
C LEU A 73 5.23 -21.97 -45.20
N ASN A 74 6.19 -21.93 -46.13
CA ASN A 74 7.56 -22.34 -45.85
C ASN A 74 8.27 -21.31 -44.95
N LEU A 75 9.17 -21.76 -44.08
CA LEU A 75 9.94 -20.88 -43.17
C LEU A 75 10.68 -19.75 -43.92
N SER A 76 11.17 -19.99 -45.14
CA SER A 76 11.78 -18.98 -46.00
C SER A 76 10.81 -17.88 -46.46
N GLU A 77 9.55 -18.23 -46.72
CA GLU A 77 8.49 -17.29 -47.10
C GLU A 77 8.03 -16.47 -45.90
N VAL A 78 7.94 -17.10 -44.72
CA VAL A 78 7.66 -16.43 -43.44
C VAL A 78 8.76 -15.44 -43.09
N ILE A 79 10.04 -15.85 -43.11
CA ILE A 79 11.19 -14.97 -42.86
C ILE A 79 11.21 -13.79 -43.86
N SER A 80 10.94 -14.05 -45.15
CA SER A 80 10.90 -12.97 -46.15
C SER A 80 9.74 -12.00 -45.92
N ALA A 81 8.57 -12.49 -45.50
CA ALA A 81 7.41 -11.66 -45.18
C ALA A 81 7.65 -10.83 -43.91
N ILE A 82 8.14 -11.46 -42.84
CA ILE A 82 8.44 -10.82 -41.55
C ILE A 82 9.60 -9.82 -41.67
N GLY A 83 10.61 -10.09 -42.50
CA GLY A 83 11.66 -9.14 -42.84
C GLY A 83 11.10 -7.85 -43.45
N HIS A 84 10.18 -7.95 -44.42
CA HIS A 84 9.58 -6.78 -45.06
C HIS A 84 8.55 -6.05 -44.16
N ILE A 85 7.77 -6.80 -43.37
CA ILE A 85 6.90 -6.22 -42.32
C ILE A 85 7.77 -5.45 -41.32
N SER A 86 8.89 -6.01 -40.88
CA SER A 86 9.83 -5.39 -39.95
C SER A 86 10.49 -4.14 -40.54
N GLU A 87 10.96 -4.19 -41.78
CA GLU A 87 11.53 -3.04 -42.50
C GLU A 87 10.57 -1.85 -42.55
N ILE A 88 9.28 -2.11 -42.80
CA ILE A 88 8.23 -1.08 -42.87
C ILE A 88 7.74 -0.67 -41.47
N ALA A 89 7.79 -1.54 -40.46
CA ALA A 89 7.34 -1.25 -39.10
C ALA A 89 8.42 -0.63 -38.19
N CYS A 90 9.70 -0.77 -38.54
CA CYS A 90 10.82 -0.29 -37.73
C CYS A 90 10.91 1.25 -37.74
N PRO A 91 10.90 1.91 -36.57
CA PRO A 91 11.15 3.35 -36.51
C PRO A 91 12.62 3.66 -36.89
N PRO A 92 12.88 4.76 -37.63
CA PRO A 92 14.23 5.11 -38.05
C PRO A 92 15.10 5.45 -36.83
N TYR A 93 16.30 4.86 -36.81
CA TYR A 93 17.30 5.13 -35.80
C TYR A 93 17.69 6.62 -35.82
N GLN A 94 17.78 7.21 -34.63
CA GLN A 94 18.09 8.64 -34.45
C GLN A 94 19.23 8.77 -33.45
N THR A 95 20.14 9.71 -33.70
CA THR A 95 21.25 9.98 -32.79
C THR A 95 20.77 10.77 -31.58
N ALA A 96 21.45 10.64 -30.44
CA ALA A 96 21.15 11.44 -29.24
C ALA A 96 21.25 12.97 -29.50
N LEU A 97 22.07 13.38 -30.47
CA LEU A 97 22.13 14.76 -30.95
C LEU A 97 20.84 15.17 -31.66
N SER A 98 20.40 14.40 -32.66
CA SER A 98 19.14 14.69 -33.38
C SER A 98 17.91 14.69 -32.46
N LEU A 99 17.89 13.84 -31.42
CA LEU A 99 16.82 13.81 -30.40
C LEU A 99 16.89 14.99 -29.40
N LEU A 100 18.01 15.72 -29.35
CA LEU A 100 18.19 16.95 -28.57
C LEU A 100 17.84 18.16 -29.44
N GLU A 101 18.37 18.25 -30.65
CA GLU A 101 18.06 19.29 -31.64
C GLU A 101 16.55 19.34 -31.91
N LEU A 102 15.93 18.20 -32.23
CA LEU A 102 14.49 18.08 -32.43
C LEU A 102 13.69 18.40 -31.15
N ARG A 103 14.29 18.34 -29.95
CA ARG A 103 13.64 18.75 -28.69
C ARG A 103 13.75 20.25 -28.44
N THR A 104 14.82 20.90 -28.90
CA THR A 104 15.00 22.35 -28.87
C THR A 104 14.14 23.05 -29.93
N GLU A 105 14.09 22.52 -31.16
CA GLU A 105 13.18 22.99 -32.22
C GLU A 105 11.70 22.81 -31.83
N ASN A 106 11.39 21.75 -31.07
CA ASN A 106 10.06 21.48 -30.51
C ASN A 106 9.96 21.88 -29.03
N GLU A 107 10.50 23.06 -28.64
CA GLU A 107 10.37 23.62 -27.27
C GLU A 107 8.92 23.61 -26.75
N SER A 108 7.94 23.82 -27.63
CA SER A 108 6.49 23.75 -27.34
C SER A 108 5.95 22.35 -26.98
N PHE A 109 6.76 21.30 -27.15
CA PHE A 109 6.43 19.90 -26.81
C PHE A 109 7.32 19.33 -25.68
N GLY A 110 8.29 20.11 -25.18
CA GLY A 110 9.21 19.76 -24.08
C GLY A 110 8.82 20.40 -22.74
N GLY A 111 7.53 20.43 -22.41
CA GLY A 111 6.99 21.21 -21.29
C GLY A 111 6.86 20.49 -19.94
N HIS A 112 6.65 21.30 -18.90
CA HIS A 112 6.19 20.90 -17.57
C HIS A 112 5.02 21.83 -17.19
N LEU A 113 4.07 21.35 -16.38
CA LEU A 113 3.01 22.15 -15.78
C LEU A 113 3.46 22.59 -14.38
N PRO A 114 3.84 23.85 -14.16
CA PRO A 114 4.28 24.32 -12.85
C PRO A 114 3.14 24.22 -11.84
N THR A 115 3.41 23.60 -10.68
CA THR A 115 2.45 23.39 -9.58
C THR A 115 2.26 24.62 -8.70
N ARG A 116 3.15 25.63 -8.86
CA ARG A 116 3.28 26.80 -7.98
C ARG A 116 3.51 26.38 -6.53
N LEU A 117 4.42 25.43 -6.35
CA LEU A 117 4.99 24.94 -5.09
C LEU A 117 6.50 24.87 -5.37
N ARG A 118 7.30 25.84 -4.93
CA ARG A 118 8.59 26.11 -5.59
C ARG A 118 9.59 24.98 -5.37
N GLY A 119 9.62 24.41 -4.15
CA GLY A 119 10.42 23.22 -3.84
C GLY A 119 10.09 22.03 -4.74
N LEU A 120 8.80 21.72 -4.89
CA LEU A 120 8.34 20.63 -5.76
C LEU A 120 8.61 20.91 -7.24
N ASP A 121 8.38 22.13 -7.70
CA ASP A 121 8.65 22.55 -9.08
C ASP A 121 10.15 22.50 -9.39
N ALA A 122 11.03 22.86 -8.43
CA ALA A 122 12.48 22.74 -8.57
C ALA A 122 12.94 21.28 -8.63
N ALA A 123 12.49 20.44 -7.69
CA ALA A 123 12.80 19.00 -7.68
C ALA A 123 12.33 18.29 -8.96
N MET A 124 11.18 18.69 -9.50
CA MET A 124 10.62 18.17 -10.75
C MET A 124 11.06 18.95 -12.02
N CYS A 125 12.08 19.82 -11.93
CA CYS A 125 12.65 20.60 -13.03
C CYS A 125 11.62 21.39 -13.89
N GLY A 126 10.54 21.87 -13.26
CA GLY A 126 9.50 22.70 -13.89
C GLY A 126 8.06 22.35 -13.49
N GLY A 127 7.86 21.28 -12.71
CA GLY A 127 6.54 20.83 -12.25
C GLY A 127 6.13 19.49 -12.88
N ILE A 128 4.84 19.29 -13.18
CA ILE A 128 4.36 17.98 -13.71
C ILE A 128 4.82 17.79 -15.16
N PRO A 129 5.64 16.78 -15.48
CA PRO A 129 6.21 16.60 -16.81
C PRO A 129 5.16 16.23 -17.88
N PHE A 130 5.31 16.76 -19.09
CA PHE A 130 4.48 16.40 -20.24
C PHE A 130 4.92 15.07 -20.84
N GLY A 131 4.00 14.37 -21.52
CA GLY A 131 4.35 13.15 -22.26
C GLY A 131 4.38 11.87 -21.42
N VAL A 132 4.10 11.96 -20.12
CA VAL A 132 4.16 10.83 -19.18
C VAL A 132 2.96 10.83 -18.21
N VAL A 133 2.73 9.69 -17.56
CA VAL A 133 1.72 9.53 -16.50
C VAL A 133 2.37 9.78 -15.13
N THR A 134 1.79 10.72 -14.37
CA THR A 134 2.14 11.01 -12.97
C THR A 134 1.05 10.48 -12.04
N GLU A 135 1.46 9.72 -11.02
CA GLU A 135 0.59 9.20 -9.97
C GLU A 135 0.56 10.13 -8.74
N VAL A 136 -0.61 10.32 -8.15
CA VAL A 136 -0.81 10.98 -6.86
C VAL A 136 -1.47 9.98 -5.90
N VAL A 137 -0.70 9.40 -4.98
CA VAL A 137 -1.16 8.32 -4.08
C VAL A 137 -1.13 8.75 -2.61
N GLY A 138 -2.04 8.21 -1.80
CA GLY A 138 -2.11 8.49 -0.35
C GLY A 138 -3.48 8.15 0.26
N PRO A 139 -3.68 8.34 1.57
CA PRO A 139 -4.94 8.04 2.26
C PRO A 139 -6.12 8.93 1.81
N ALA A 140 -7.31 8.61 2.31
CA ALA A 140 -8.48 9.47 2.18
C ALA A 140 -8.26 10.80 2.92
N GLY A 141 -8.92 11.88 2.49
CA GLY A 141 -8.84 13.20 3.14
C GLY A 141 -7.50 13.94 3.06
N ILE A 142 -6.40 13.30 2.64
CA ILE A 142 -5.04 13.86 2.72
C ILE A 142 -4.81 15.11 1.83
N GLY A 143 -5.49 15.21 0.68
CA GLY A 143 -5.41 16.38 -0.20
C GLY A 143 -5.35 16.11 -1.71
N LYS A 144 -5.36 14.85 -2.16
CA LYS A 144 -5.19 14.47 -3.58
C LYS A 144 -6.06 15.28 -4.56
N THR A 145 -7.37 15.37 -4.31
CA THR A 145 -8.31 16.17 -5.12
C THR A 145 -8.02 17.68 -5.06
N GLN A 146 -7.55 18.20 -3.92
CA GLN A 146 -7.19 19.63 -3.78
C GLN A 146 -5.95 19.97 -4.63
N PHE A 147 -4.98 19.06 -4.74
CA PHE A 147 -3.87 19.17 -5.68
C PHE A 147 -4.39 19.19 -7.13
N CYS A 148 -5.27 18.26 -7.48
CA CYS A 148 -5.85 18.15 -8.82
C CYS A 148 -6.68 19.38 -9.23
N LEU A 149 -7.46 19.97 -8.31
CA LEU A 149 -8.17 21.23 -8.55
C LEU A 149 -7.20 22.40 -8.79
N LYS A 150 -6.10 22.50 -8.01
CA LYS A 150 -5.06 23.53 -8.22
C LYS A 150 -4.38 23.36 -9.59
N LEU A 151 -4.01 22.14 -9.97
CA LEU A 151 -3.45 21.83 -11.31
C LEU A 151 -4.43 22.15 -12.45
N SER A 152 -5.73 21.91 -12.25
CA SER A 152 -6.77 22.23 -13.24
C SER A 152 -6.84 23.73 -13.53
N LEU A 153 -6.80 24.56 -12.47
CA LEU A 153 -6.71 26.01 -12.61
C LEU A 153 -5.43 26.43 -13.33
N LEU A 154 -4.29 25.85 -12.95
CA LEU A 154 -2.98 26.18 -13.51
C LEU A 154 -2.88 25.85 -15.01
N ALA A 155 -3.43 24.73 -15.47
CA ALA A 155 -3.49 24.41 -16.90
C ALA A 155 -4.49 25.32 -17.66
N ALA A 156 -5.61 25.68 -17.03
CA ALA A 156 -6.62 26.56 -17.62
C ALA A 156 -6.18 28.03 -17.75
N LEU A 157 -5.30 28.52 -16.85
CA LEU A 157 -4.85 29.91 -16.79
C LEU A 157 -4.16 30.38 -18.10
N PRO A 158 -4.23 31.67 -18.45
CA PRO A 158 -3.52 32.22 -19.62
C PRO A 158 -1.99 32.13 -19.50
N LEU A 159 -1.29 32.11 -20.64
CA LEU A 159 0.18 32.06 -20.72
C LEU A 159 0.84 33.23 -19.95
N SER A 160 0.23 34.42 -19.98
CA SER A 160 0.71 35.61 -19.25
C SER A 160 0.72 35.45 -17.72
N TYR A 161 0.03 34.45 -17.20
CA TYR A 161 -0.02 34.09 -15.78
C TYR A 161 0.68 32.75 -15.49
N GLY A 162 1.48 32.25 -16.45
CA GLY A 162 2.22 30.99 -16.33
C GLY A 162 1.35 29.73 -16.34
N GLY A 163 0.13 29.83 -16.90
CA GLY A 163 -0.68 28.66 -17.23
C GLY A 163 -0.49 28.18 -18.67
N LEU A 164 -1.28 27.21 -19.11
CA LEU A 164 -1.14 26.59 -20.46
C LEU A 164 -2.15 27.10 -21.49
N ASN A 165 -3.10 27.97 -21.09
CA ASN A 165 -4.15 28.56 -21.91
C ASN A 165 -4.94 27.55 -22.76
N GLY A 166 -5.22 26.38 -22.19
CA GLY A 166 -5.98 25.29 -22.84
C GLY A 166 -7.12 24.79 -21.96
N HIS A 167 -7.83 23.78 -22.46
CA HIS A 167 -8.87 23.11 -21.68
C HIS A 167 -8.26 22.04 -20.76
N VAL A 168 -8.97 21.70 -19.69
CA VAL A 168 -8.64 20.58 -18.80
C VAL A 168 -9.76 19.57 -18.86
N LEU A 169 -9.39 18.29 -18.91
CA LEU A 169 -10.35 17.20 -18.79
C LEU A 169 -10.18 16.53 -17.44
N PHE A 170 -11.23 16.57 -16.62
CA PHE A 170 -11.26 16.01 -15.27
C PHE A 170 -12.24 14.84 -15.24
N ILE A 171 -11.74 13.62 -15.08
CA ILE A 171 -12.56 12.42 -14.89
C ILE A 171 -12.74 12.20 -13.39
N ASP A 172 -13.94 12.54 -12.89
CA ASP A 172 -14.36 12.48 -11.49
C ASP A 172 -15.18 11.21 -11.24
N THR A 173 -14.52 10.12 -10.83
CA THR A 173 -15.15 8.81 -10.63
C THR A 173 -15.83 8.70 -9.27
N GLU A 174 -15.40 9.50 -8.29
CA GLU A 174 -15.90 9.47 -6.91
C GLU A 174 -16.94 10.57 -6.62
N SER A 175 -17.34 11.35 -7.64
CA SER A 175 -18.21 12.53 -7.55
C SER A 175 -17.75 13.59 -6.54
N LYS A 176 -16.43 13.78 -6.43
CA LYS A 176 -15.75 14.67 -5.46
C LYS A 176 -15.34 16.02 -6.04
N PHE A 177 -15.52 16.24 -7.35
CA PHE A 177 -15.23 17.55 -7.96
C PHE A 177 -16.22 18.62 -7.48
N SER A 178 -15.70 19.68 -6.85
CA SER A 178 -16.47 20.83 -6.37
C SER A 178 -16.06 22.11 -7.09
N SER A 179 -16.94 22.59 -7.98
CA SER A 179 -16.76 23.85 -8.72
C SER A 179 -16.66 25.06 -7.79
N LYS A 180 -17.44 25.09 -6.70
CA LYS A 180 -17.36 26.14 -5.67
C LYS A 180 -15.95 26.19 -5.05
N ARG A 181 -15.39 25.04 -4.69
CA ARG A 181 -14.03 24.94 -4.14
C ARG A 181 -12.96 25.30 -5.17
N MET A 182 -13.14 24.91 -6.42
CA MET A 182 -12.25 25.30 -7.53
C MET A 182 -12.22 26.83 -7.72
N VAL A 183 -13.38 27.50 -7.72
CA VAL A 183 -13.45 28.96 -7.84
C VAL A 183 -12.87 29.65 -6.60
N GLU A 184 -13.09 29.11 -5.39
CA GLU A 184 -12.45 29.60 -4.16
C GLU A 184 -10.92 29.59 -4.27
N ILE A 185 -10.33 28.47 -4.72
CA ILE A 185 -8.88 28.35 -4.94
C ILE A 185 -8.41 29.36 -6.00
N GLY A 186 -9.16 29.54 -7.08
CA GLY A 186 -8.84 30.49 -8.14
C GLY A 186 -8.79 31.95 -7.64
N VAL A 187 -9.84 32.38 -6.91
CA VAL A 187 -9.96 33.73 -6.36
C VAL A 187 -8.85 34.04 -5.35
N ASN A 188 -8.53 33.10 -4.45
CA ASN A 188 -7.52 33.32 -3.42
C ASN A 188 -6.08 33.18 -3.94
N SER A 189 -5.82 32.33 -4.95
CA SER A 189 -4.46 32.10 -5.48
C SER A 189 -4.05 33.03 -6.60
N PHE A 190 -5.03 33.54 -7.38
CA PHE A 190 -4.80 34.36 -8.58
C PHE A 190 -5.79 35.55 -8.64
N PRO A 191 -5.90 36.39 -7.59
CA PRO A 191 -6.87 37.48 -7.52
C PRO A 191 -6.74 38.47 -8.69
N GLU A 192 -5.53 38.71 -9.19
CA GLU A 192 -5.24 39.54 -10.36
C GLU A 192 -5.79 39.00 -11.69
N VAL A 193 -6.21 37.74 -11.71
CA VAL A 193 -6.95 37.10 -12.81
C VAL A 193 -8.43 37.02 -12.46
N PHE A 194 -8.78 36.47 -11.29
CA PHE A 194 -10.15 36.12 -10.92
C PHE A 194 -11.04 37.31 -10.55
N HIS A 195 -10.47 38.47 -10.19
CA HIS A 195 -11.25 39.71 -10.00
C HIS A 195 -11.56 40.45 -11.31
N LYS A 196 -11.01 40.03 -12.45
CA LYS A 196 -11.39 40.57 -13.76
C LYS A 196 -12.74 40.00 -14.18
N GLU A 197 -13.57 40.84 -14.77
CA GLU A 197 -14.92 40.46 -15.19
C GLU A 197 -14.90 39.21 -16.09
N LYS A 198 -15.84 38.29 -15.86
CA LYS A 198 -16.02 37.01 -16.58
C LYS A 198 -14.85 36.00 -16.53
N MET A 199 -13.64 36.36 -16.11
CA MET A 199 -12.50 35.42 -16.06
C MET A 199 -12.78 34.16 -15.23
N ALA A 200 -13.42 34.30 -14.06
CA ALA A 200 -13.78 33.14 -13.23
C ALA A 200 -14.77 32.17 -13.93
N GLN A 201 -15.66 32.69 -14.79
CA GLN A 201 -16.58 31.90 -15.60
C GLN A 201 -15.85 31.25 -16.78
N GLU A 202 -14.93 31.97 -17.42
CA GLU A 202 -14.11 31.44 -18.51
C GLU A 202 -13.18 30.31 -18.04
N MET A 203 -12.48 30.49 -16.91
CA MET A 203 -11.61 29.45 -16.34
C MET A 203 -12.42 28.20 -15.93
N ALA A 204 -13.65 28.38 -15.41
CA ALA A 204 -14.55 27.26 -15.15
C ALA A 204 -15.03 26.57 -16.44
N GLY A 205 -15.37 27.33 -17.50
CA GLY A 205 -15.76 26.79 -18.80
C GLY A 205 -14.63 26.06 -19.56
N ARG A 206 -13.37 26.33 -19.21
CA ARG A 206 -12.20 25.57 -19.71
C ARG A 206 -12.05 24.19 -19.05
N ILE A 207 -12.71 23.92 -17.93
CA ILE A 207 -12.53 22.70 -17.13
C ILE A 207 -13.73 21.77 -17.34
N ILE A 208 -13.55 20.80 -18.25
CA ILE A 208 -14.57 19.82 -18.66
C ILE A 208 -14.55 18.67 -17.67
N VAL A 209 -15.69 18.37 -17.03
CA VAL A 209 -15.81 17.29 -16.04
C VAL A 209 -16.61 16.13 -16.63
N LEU A 210 -16.02 14.94 -16.61
CA LEU A 210 -16.68 13.68 -16.96
C LEU A 210 -16.86 12.83 -15.70
N ARG A 211 -18.02 12.19 -15.54
CA ARG A 211 -18.30 11.26 -14.44
C ARG A 211 -18.73 9.91 -15.03
N PRO A 212 -17.82 8.93 -15.10
CA PRO A 212 -18.18 7.61 -15.59
C PRO A 212 -18.90 6.82 -14.49
N THR A 213 -19.92 6.04 -14.86
CA THR A 213 -20.73 5.26 -13.90
C THR A 213 -20.28 3.81 -13.72
N SER A 214 -19.41 3.31 -14.60
CA SER A 214 -18.85 1.95 -14.54
C SER A 214 -17.45 1.92 -15.16
N LEU A 215 -16.73 0.80 -15.02
CA LEU A 215 -15.45 0.60 -15.72
C LEU A 215 -15.64 0.60 -17.24
N THR A 216 -16.71 0.02 -17.77
CA THR A 216 -17.06 0.01 -19.20
C THR A 216 -17.32 1.43 -19.73
N ASP A 217 -18.14 2.22 -19.04
CA ASP A 217 -18.44 3.61 -19.41
C ASP A 217 -17.20 4.51 -19.27
N PHE A 218 -16.28 4.19 -18.36
CA PHE A 218 -14.94 4.80 -18.34
C PHE A 218 -14.10 4.40 -19.56
N THR A 219 -14.06 3.11 -19.95
CA THR A 219 -13.34 2.63 -21.13
C THR A 219 -13.83 3.30 -22.42
N GLU A 220 -15.13 3.28 -22.68
CA GLU A 220 -15.74 3.87 -23.88
C GLU A 220 -15.48 5.39 -23.98
N ARG A 221 -15.61 6.12 -22.86
CA ARG A 221 -15.25 7.54 -22.81
C ARG A 221 -13.75 7.75 -23.03
N LEU A 222 -12.89 6.88 -22.51
CA LEU A 222 -11.44 7.02 -22.64
C LEU A 222 -10.99 6.88 -24.10
N GLU A 223 -11.63 6.01 -24.89
CA GLU A 223 -11.38 5.93 -26.35
C GLU A 223 -11.77 7.24 -27.06
N GLN A 224 -12.98 7.75 -26.81
CA GLN A 224 -13.51 9.00 -27.39
C GLN A 224 -12.67 10.25 -27.03
N ILE A 225 -11.93 10.20 -25.91
CA ILE A 225 -11.07 11.29 -25.46
C ILE A 225 -9.91 11.57 -26.43
N ARG A 226 -9.47 10.57 -27.24
CA ARG A 226 -8.42 10.78 -28.27
C ARG A 226 -8.74 11.97 -29.16
N ASP A 227 -9.95 12.04 -29.71
CA ASP A 227 -10.35 13.08 -30.65
C ASP A 227 -10.74 14.38 -29.94
N SER A 228 -11.38 14.26 -28.77
CA SER A 228 -11.78 15.39 -27.93
C SER A 228 -10.58 16.25 -27.49
N ILE A 229 -9.41 15.64 -27.24
CA ILE A 229 -8.18 16.38 -26.88
C ILE A 229 -7.76 17.37 -27.97
N PHE A 230 -7.84 16.98 -29.24
CA PHE A 230 -7.48 17.86 -30.37
C PHE A 230 -8.54 18.93 -30.62
N GLN A 231 -9.82 18.55 -30.60
CA GLN A 231 -10.94 19.47 -30.82
C GLN A 231 -10.98 20.58 -29.76
N HIS A 232 -10.87 20.22 -28.47
CA HIS A 232 -10.97 21.15 -27.35
C HIS A 232 -9.62 21.75 -26.91
N LYS A 233 -8.51 21.43 -27.61
CA LYS A 233 -7.14 21.89 -27.23
C LYS A 233 -6.83 21.62 -25.76
N VAL A 234 -7.06 20.38 -25.33
CA VAL A 234 -6.82 19.96 -23.94
C VAL A 234 -5.31 20.03 -23.62
N LYS A 235 -4.98 20.51 -22.42
CA LYS A 235 -3.61 20.71 -21.92
C LYS A 235 -3.34 20.06 -20.55
N LEU A 236 -4.31 19.34 -19.99
CA LEU A 236 -4.15 18.49 -18.81
C LEU A 236 -5.30 17.46 -18.79
N LEU A 237 -4.97 16.20 -18.49
CA LEU A 237 -5.95 15.17 -18.15
C LEU A 237 -5.77 14.76 -16.68
N ILE A 238 -6.86 14.72 -15.94
CA ILE A 238 -6.92 14.21 -14.56
C ILE A 238 -7.88 13.02 -14.48
N VAL A 239 -7.51 11.99 -13.73
CA VAL A 239 -8.39 10.87 -13.35
C VAL A 239 -8.39 10.72 -11.83
N ASP A 240 -9.48 11.15 -11.17
CA ASP A 240 -9.65 11.16 -9.71
C ASP A 240 -10.90 10.34 -9.31
N SER A 241 -10.80 9.06 -8.97
CA SER A 241 -9.61 8.18 -9.00
C SER A 241 -9.83 6.93 -9.86
N LEU A 242 -8.77 6.42 -10.49
CA LEU A 242 -8.82 5.14 -11.20
C LEU A 242 -9.02 3.96 -10.22
N ALA A 243 -8.56 4.12 -8.97
CA ALA A 243 -8.65 3.11 -7.93
C ALA A 243 -10.10 2.85 -7.46
N ALA A 244 -11.00 3.83 -7.54
CA ALA A 244 -12.39 3.66 -7.12
C ALA A 244 -13.16 2.66 -8.01
N LEU A 245 -13.13 2.87 -9.34
CA LEU A 245 -13.80 1.99 -10.31
C LEU A 245 -13.34 0.53 -10.14
N LEU A 246 -12.03 0.32 -9.97
CA LEU A 246 -11.41 -1.00 -9.81
C LEU A 246 -11.53 -1.60 -8.40
N SER A 247 -12.13 -0.87 -7.45
CA SER A 247 -12.45 -1.38 -6.11
C SER A 247 -13.88 -1.91 -6.01
N GLY A 248 -14.82 -1.37 -6.81
CA GLY A 248 -16.25 -1.70 -6.76
C GLY A 248 -16.64 -3.03 -7.41
N GLU A 249 -15.85 -3.54 -8.36
CA GLU A 249 -16.12 -4.84 -9.01
C GLU A 249 -15.59 -6.01 -8.15
N GLU A 250 -16.48 -6.86 -7.65
CA GLU A 250 -16.20 -8.01 -6.77
C GLU A 250 -15.54 -9.21 -7.48
N PHE A 251 -14.39 -8.99 -8.12
CA PHE A 251 -13.60 -10.08 -8.69
C PHE A 251 -12.57 -10.63 -7.68
N GLN A 252 -12.84 -11.83 -7.19
CA GLN A 252 -11.87 -12.66 -6.45
C GLN A 252 -10.75 -13.12 -7.40
N GLY A 253 -9.50 -12.93 -6.98
CA GLY A 253 -8.32 -13.45 -7.68
C GLY A 253 -7.91 -12.71 -8.97
N THR A 254 -6.66 -12.97 -9.37
CA THR A 254 -5.97 -12.75 -10.67
C THR A 254 -6.59 -11.80 -11.73
N HIS A 255 -7.83 -12.00 -12.14
CA HIS A 255 -8.49 -11.25 -13.23
C HIS A 255 -8.47 -9.72 -13.05
N ARG A 256 -8.54 -9.20 -11.81
CA ARG A 256 -8.36 -7.76 -11.51
C ARG A 256 -7.06 -7.17 -12.07
N GLN A 257 -6.01 -7.95 -12.25
CA GLN A 257 -4.71 -7.48 -12.75
C GLN A 257 -4.66 -7.36 -14.29
N HIS A 258 -5.40 -8.21 -15.01
CA HIS A 258 -5.39 -8.18 -16.49
C HIS A 258 -6.15 -7.00 -17.07
N SER A 259 -7.26 -6.57 -16.46
CA SER A 259 -8.11 -5.47 -16.95
C SER A 259 -7.41 -4.09 -16.97
N LEU A 260 -6.34 -3.91 -16.19
CA LEU A 260 -5.57 -2.66 -16.14
C LEU A 260 -4.61 -2.47 -17.33
N GLY A 261 -4.22 -3.56 -18.02
CA GLY A 261 -3.17 -3.53 -19.05
C GLY A 261 -3.47 -2.61 -20.24
N TRP A 262 -4.72 -2.62 -20.72
CA TRP A 262 -5.19 -1.71 -21.77
C TRP A 262 -5.20 -0.25 -21.28
N HIS A 263 -5.81 0.02 -20.12
CA HIS A 263 -5.92 1.36 -19.52
C HIS A 263 -4.55 2.03 -19.31
N ILE A 264 -3.57 1.27 -18.79
CA ILE A 264 -2.17 1.70 -18.67
C ILE A 264 -1.59 2.07 -20.04
N SER A 265 -1.76 1.18 -21.03
CA SER A 265 -1.17 1.34 -22.37
C SER A 265 -1.81 2.48 -23.17
N PHE A 266 -3.09 2.76 -22.91
CA PHE A 266 -3.82 3.88 -23.48
C PHE A 266 -3.37 5.21 -22.85
N LEU A 267 -3.41 5.33 -21.51
CA LEU A 267 -3.02 6.58 -20.82
C LEU A 267 -1.56 6.98 -21.10
N LYS A 268 -0.64 6.00 -21.19
CA LYS A 268 0.73 6.23 -21.65
C LYS A 268 0.78 6.79 -23.06
N SER A 269 0.10 6.14 -24.01
CA SER A 269 0.02 6.60 -25.40
C SER A 269 -0.54 8.01 -25.50
N LEU A 270 -1.59 8.29 -24.72
CA LEU A 270 -2.32 9.55 -24.76
C LEU A 270 -1.41 10.69 -24.29
N ALA A 271 -0.69 10.49 -23.18
CA ALA A 271 0.31 11.42 -22.69
C ALA A 271 1.42 11.65 -23.75
N GLU A 272 2.08 10.57 -24.19
CA GLU A 272 3.23 10.63 -25.11
C GLU A 272 2.90 11.27 -26.46
N PHE A 273 1.72 10.96 -27.01
CA PHE A 273 1.28 11.42 -28.33
C PHE A 273 0.78 12.87 -28.29
N SER A 274 -0.14 13.21 -27.38
CA SER A 274 -0.69 14.57 -27.27
C SER A 274 0.25 15.57 -26.58
N ARG A 275 1.30 15.07 -25.91
CA ARG A 275 2.29 15.84 -25.12
C ARG A 275 1.64 16.73 -24.06
N ILE A 276 0.61 16.21 -23.40
CA ILE A 276 0.00 16.79 -22.19
C ILE A 276 0.54 16.07 -20.94
N PRO A 277 0.48 16.70 -19.76
CA PRO A 277 0.57 16.00 -18.48
C PRO A 277 -0.70 15.16 -18.25
N VAL A 278 -0.53 13.92 -17.81
CA VAL A 278 -1.63 13.04 -17.40
C VAL A 278 -1.45 12.69 -15.92
N VAL A 279 -2.41 13.10 -15.09
CA VAL A 279 -2.37 12.91 -13.62
C VAL A 279 -3.45 11.92 -13.22
N VAL A 280 -3.06 10.87 -12.48
CA VAL A 280 -4.00 9.85 -11.98
C VAL A 280 -3.86 9.75 -10.48
N THR A 281 -4.97 9.87 -9.75
CA THR A 281 -4.96 9.65 -8.30
C THR A 281 -5.17 8.18 -7.97
N ASN A 282 -4.56 7.75 -6.87
CA ASN A 282 -4.64 6.40 -6.34
C ASN A 282 -4.91 6.44 -4.84
N GLN A 283 -5.61 5.43 -4.33
CA GLN A 283 -5.86 5.23 -2.91
C GLN A 283 -4.79 4.30 -2.31
N VAL A 284 -4.84 4.09 -1.00
CA VAL A 284 -4.01 3.10 -0.29
C VAL A 284 -4.90 2.03 0.32
N ARG A 285 -4.36 0.82 0.48
CA ARG A 285 -4.99 -0.29 1.20
C ARG A 285 -4.02 -0.81 2.27
N SER A 286 -4.55 -1.34 3.37
CA SER A 286 -3.75 -2.08 4.36
C SER A 286 -3.28 -3.39 3.74
N GLN A 287 -1.98 -3.69 3.82
CA GLN A 287 -1.45 -4.99 3.42
C GLN A 287 -1.62 -6.00 4.57
N ASN A 288 -2.55 -6.95 4.42
CA ASN A 288 -2.59 -8.12 5.30
C ASN A 288 -1.38 -9.01 5.00
N ARG A 289 -0.73 -9.52 6.06
CA ARG A 289 0.54 -10.28 5.97
C ARG A 289 0.47 -11.61 5.23
N GLU A 290 -0.72 -12.07 4.86
CA GLU A 290 -0.92 -13.35 4.15
C GLU A 290 -0.60 -13.26 2.65
N GLU A 291 -0.64 -12.06 2.04
CA GLU A 291 -0.22 -11.84 0.65
C GLU A 291 1.32 -11.76 0.50
N THR A 292 2.07 -12.67 1.15
CA THR A 292 3.52 -12.83 0.93
C THR A 292 3.84 -13.56 -0.38
N SER A 293 3.25 -13.09 -1.48
CA SER A 293 3.73 -13.39 -2.83
C SER A 293 4.92 -12.48 -3.13
N GLN A 294 6.10 -13.10 -3.13
CA GLN A 294 7.43 -12.59 -3.52
C GLN A 294 7.43 -11.29 -4.35
N PHE A 295 8.17 -10.27 -3.89
CA PHE A 295 9.31 -9.62 -4.59
C PHE A 295 9.71 -8.31 -3.88
N HIS A 296 10.80 -8.36 -3.11
CA HIS A 296 11.32 -7.21 -2.37
C HIS A 296 12.31 -6.44 -3.24
N PHE A 297 11.95 -5.22 -3.69
CA PHE A 297 12.90 -4.38 -4.42
C PHE A 297 13.91 -3.76 -3.43
N GLN A 298 15.04 -4.44 -3.29
CA GLN A 298 16.32 -3.93 -2.78
C GLN A 298 16.29 -3.17 -1.43
N ALA A 299 15.94 -3.86 -0.34
CA ALA A 299 16.59 -3.60 0.95
C ALA A 299 17.56 -4.74 1.25
N GLN A 300 18.81 -4.42 1.60
CA GLN A 300 19.77 -5.43 2.05
C GLN A 300 19.39 -5.92 3.45
N LYS A 301 19.62 -7.22 3.73
CA LYS A 301 19.51 -7.76 5.09
C LYS A 301 20.66 -7.23 5.95
N THR A 302 20.47 -6.07 6.57
CA THR A 302 21.35 -5.60 7.65
C THR A 302 20.86 -6.19 8.96
N THR A 303 21.53 -7.24 9.43
CA THR A 303 21.29 -7.82 10.76
C THR A 303 21.81 -6.87 11.85
N ALA A 304 20.92 -6.13 12.49
CA ALA A 304 21.23 -5.33 13.66
C ALA A 304 20.02 -5.33 14.62
N ASN A 305 20.28 -5.59 15.90
CA ASN A 305 19.25 -5.60 16.94
C ASN A 305 18.96 -4.16 17.42
N LEU A 306 17.69 -3.79 17.57
CA LEU A 306 17.24 -3.07 18.77
C LEU A 306 15.73 -3.24 18.99
N GLU A 307 15.29 -3.06 20.23
CA GLU A 307 13.95 -3.42 20.70
C GLU A 307 12.97 -2.23 20.58
N ASN A 308 11.73 -2.48 20.13
CA ASN A 308 10.55 -1.62 20.37
C ASN A 308 9.26 -2.31 19.87
N PRO A 309 8.48 -2.98 20.73
CA PRO A 309 7.31 -3.77 20.32
C PRO A 309 6.00 -2.96 20.28
N THR A 310 6.03 -1.70 19.84
CA THR A 310 4.91 -0.74 19.99
C THR A 310 4.49 -0.02 18.70
N LYS A 311 4.80 -0.56 17.52
CA LYS A 311 4.21 -0.13 16.25
C LYS A 311 3.57 -1.29 15.48
N PHE A 312 2.25 -1.32 15.47
CA PHE A 312 1.47 -1.95 14.40
C PHE A 312 1.58 -1.09 13.13
N ASP A 313 2.73 -1.14 12.48
CA ASP A 313 2.99 -0.44 11.21
C ASP A 313 2.21 -1.17 10.09
N HIS A 314 0.92 -0.82 9.97
CA HIS A 314 0.06 -1.28 8.89
C HIS A 314 0.64 -0.78 7.57
N HIS A 315 1.36 -1.65 6.85
CA HIS A 315 2.07 -1.25 5.65
C HIS A 315 1.04 -0.86 4.55
N LEU A 316 0.87 0.45 4.37
CA LEU A 316 -0.10 1.03 3.45
C LEU A 316 0.45 1.01 2.03
N VAL A 317 -0.15 0.19 1.17
CA VAL A 317 0.30 -0.03 -0.22
C VAL A 317 -0.66 0.62 -1.21
N ALA A 318 -0.12 1.13 -2.32
CA ALA A 318 -0.85 1.77 -3.41
C ALA A 318 -1.87 0.80 -4.07
N ALA A 319 -3.15 1.19 -4.10
CA ALA A 319 -4.27 0.26 -4.39
C ALA A 319 -4.27 -0.37 -5.79
N LEU A 320 -3.71 0.33 -6.80
CA LEU A 320 -3.56 -0.17 -8.18
C LEU A 320 -2.43 -1.21 -8.39
N GLY A 321 -1.63 -1.52 -7.36
CA GLY A 321 -0.70 -2.65 -7.36
C GLY A 321 0.55 -2.52 -8.27
N ILE A 322 1.24 -3.65 -8.45
CA ILE A 322 2.60 -3.72 -9.02
C ILE A 322 2.64 -3.30 -10.50
N HIS A 323 1.72 -3.79 -11.34
CA HIS A 323 1.66 -3.44 -12.76
C HIS A 323 1.53 -1.92 -12.97
N TRP A 324 0.72 -1.25 -12.16
CA TRP A 324 0.60 0.22 -12.17
C TRP A 324 1.87 0.91 -11.64
N ALA A 325 2.50 0.37 -10.60
CA ALA A 325 3.74 0.91 -10.02
C ALA A 325 4.93 0.87 -10.99
N HIS A 326 5.04 -0.14 -11.85
CA HIS A 326 6.00 -0.14 -12.96
C HIS A 326 5.57 0.79 -14.11
N ALA A 327 4.27 0.92 -14.37
CA ALA A 327 3.75 1.74 -15.44
C ALA A 327 4.10 3.24 -15.31
N VAL A 328 3.82 3.85 -14.16
CA VAL A 328 3.93 5.32 -13.99
C VAL A 328 5.37 5.82 -13.95
N THR A 329 5.65 6.98 -14.55
CA THR A 329 7.01 7.55 -14.59
C THR A 329 7.32 8.32 -13.31
N THR A 330 6.34 9.07 -12.81
CA THR A 330 6.45 9.90 -11.61
C THR A 330 5.40 9.47 -10.58
N ARG A 331 5.77 9.45 -9.30
CA ARG A 331 4.86 9.17 -8.17
C ARG A 331 5.05 10.21 -7.08
N LEU A 332 3.97 10.92 -6.77
CA LEU A 332 3.84 11.79 -5.61
C LEU A 332 3.05 11.04 -4.53
N VAL A 333 3.70 10.74 -3.41
CA VAL A 333 3.08 10.19 -2.21
C VAL A 333 2.63 11.35 -1.32
N PHE A 334 1.38 11.31 -0.87
CA PHE A 334 0.82 12.21 0.11
C PHE A 334 0.69 11.41 1.41
N GLU A 335 1.44 11.76 2.45
CA GLU A 335 1.45 11.08 3.75
C GLU A 335 1.26 12.04 4.94
N SER A 336 1.03 11.50 6.14
CA SER A 336 0.78 12.29 7.35
C SER A 336 1.65 11.78 8.50
N ARG A 337 2.62 12.59 8.93
CA ARG A 337 3.55 12.29 10.04
C ARG A 337 3.33 13.31 11.15
N SER A 338 2.92 12.83 12.32
CA SER A 338 2.73 13.61 13.56
C SER A 338 1.83 14.85 13.34
N GLY A 339 0.63 14.62 12.79
CA GLY A 339 -0.35 15.66 12.43
C GLY A 339 -0.01 16.47 11.17
N GLN A 340 1.27 16.57 10.79
CA GLN A 340 1.70 17.34 9.62
C GLN A 340 1.63 16.50 8.33
N ARG A 341 1.17 17.12 7.24
CA ARG A 341 1.04 16.49 5.91
C ARG A 341 2.28 16.75 5.05
N TYR A 342 2.68 15.77 4.25
CA TYR A 342 3.85 15.84 3.37
C TYR A 342 3.52 15.39 1.93
N ILE A 343 4.07 16.11 0.93
CA ILE A 343 4.13 15.67 -0.48
C ILE A 343 5.54 15.16 -0.74
N LYS A 344 5.66 13.93 -1.22
CA LYS A 344 6.91 13.18 -1.33
C LYS A 344 7.09 12.63 -2.74
N VAL A 345 8.16 13.01 -3.40
CA VAL A 345 8.54 12.46 -4.71
C VAL A 345 9.12 11.07 -4.49
N ALA A 346 8.30 10.02 -4.55
CA ALA A 346 8.73 8.65 -4.26
C ALA A 346 9.25 7.89 -5.50
N LYS A 347 8.88 8.35 -6.71
CA LYS A 347 9.43 7.87 -7.99
C LYS A 347 9.58 9.05 -8.93
N SER A 348 10.76 9.20 -9.52
CA SER A 348 11.06 10.15 -10.58
C SER A 348 12.23 9.61 -11.40
N SER A 349 12.36 10.03 -12.66
CA SER A 349 13.54 9.78 -13.49
C SER A 349 14.54 10.94 -13.45
N ILE A 350 14.33 11.92 -12.56
CA ILE A 350 15.10 13.18 -12.49
C ILE A 350 15.43 13.52 -11.03
N SER A 351 14.43 13.52 -10.14
CA SER A 351 14.59 13.87 -8.72
C SER A 351 15.07 12.68 -7.88
N PRO A 352 15.96 12.88 -6.89
CA PRO A 352 16.07 11.95 -5.77
C PRO A 352 14.77 11.96 -4.93
N PRO A 353 14.56 10.96 -4.06
CA PRO A 353 13.39 10.95 -3.17
C PRO A 353 13.43 12.09 -2.15
N ILE A 354 12.44 12.98 -2.20
CA ILE A 354 12.41 14.22 -1.42
C ILE A 354 10.99 14.53 -0.94
N ALA A 355 10.84 15.03 0.30
CA ALA A 355 9.56 15.30 0.94
C ALA A 355 9.42 16.76 1.39
N PHE A 356 8.27 17.37 1.08
CA PHE A 356 7.93 18.75 1.40
C PHE A 356 6.71 18.81 2.34
N PRO A 357 6.79 19.49 3.49
CA PRO A 357 5.62 19.70 4.34
C PRO A 357 4.61 20.64 3.65
N PHE A 358 3.31 20.35 3.75
CA PHE A 358 2.25 21.17 3.13
C PHE A 358 1.00 21.30 4.00
N ASN A 359 0.29 22.41 3.81
CA ASN A 359 -1.04 22.63 4.36
C ASN A 359 -2.07 22.90 3.23
N ILE A 360 -3.35 22.81 3.59
CA ILE A 360 -4.47 23.11 2.70
C ILE A 360 -5.17 24.37 3.23
N THR A 361 -5.18 25.43 2.42
CA THR A 361 -5.69 26.78 2.75
C THR A 361 -6.82 27.16 1.78
N SER A 362 -7.34 28.40 1.83
CA SER A 362 -8.25 28.90 0.78
C SER A 362 -7.59 28.91 -0.61
N CYS A 363 -6.27 29.08 -0.69
CA CYS A 363 -5.45 28.99 -1.91
C CYS A 363 -5.18 27.55 -2.39
N GLY A 364 -5.93 26.55 -1.90
CA GLY A 364 -5.70 25.15 -2.23
C GLY A 364 -4.50 24.60 -1.44
N ILE A 365 -3.51 24.03 -2.14
CA ILE A 365 -2.29 23.51 -1.51
C ILE A 365 -1.17 24.57 -1.54
N SER A 366 -0.52 24.72 -0.39
CA SER A 366 0.70 25.51 -0.18
C SER A 366 1.71 24.67 0.61
N LEU A 367 2.98 24.68 0.20
CA LEU A 367 4.05 24.14 1.05
C LEU A 367 4.22 25.02 2.30
N LEU A 368 4.73 24.43 3.38
CA LEU A 368 5.21 25.17 4.55
C LEU A 368 6.68 25.54 4.43
N ASP A 369 7.45 24.73 3.70
CA ASP A 369 8.83 24.98 3.34
C ASP A 369 9.06 24.62 1.86
N ASP A 370 9.85 25.42 1.16
CA ASP A 370 10.31 25.12 -0.20
C ASP A 370 11.61 24.29 -0.17
N ASP A 371 12.35 24.28 0.95
CA ASP A 371 13.48 23.37 1.15
C ASP A 371 12.98 21.98 1.56
N GLY A 372 13.13 21.00 0.65
CA GLY A 372 12.65 19.64 0.84
C GLY A 372 13.62 18.74 1.59
N VAL A 373 13.10 17.85 2.44
CA VAL A 373 13.89 16.86 3.17
C VAL A 373 14.19 15.66 2.25
N GLU A 374 15.46 15.40 1.97
CA GLU A 374 15.87 14.21 1.20
C GLU A 374 15.65 12.93 2.03
N MET A 375 14.97 11.95 1.43
CA MET A 375 14.48 10.74 2.07
C MET A 375 15.45 9.58 1.82
N THR A 376 16.25 9.22 2.81
CA THR A 376 17.24 8.13 2.71
C THR A 376 16.71 6.81 3.30
N GLY A 377 17.16 5.67 2.75
CA GLY A 377 16.83 4.34 3.27
C GLY A 377 15.38 3.87 3.01
N PRO A 378 14.83 2.97 3.85
CA PRO A 378 13.55 2.31 3.56
C PRO A 378 12.33 3.26 3.59
N GLU A 379 12.45 4.44 4.20
CA GLU A 379 11.38 5.44 4.25
C GLU A 379 10.96 5.96 2.85
N MET A 380 11.72 5.71 1.78
CA MET A 380 11.39 6.12 0.41
C MET A 380 10.00 5.63 -0.06
N ASN A 381 9.59 4.41 0.30
CA ASN A 381 8.34 3.80 -0.17
C ASN A 381 7.25 3.68 0.91
N THR A 382 7.60 3.74 2.19
CA THR A 382 6.61 3.71 3.29
C THR A 382 5.65 4.89 3.20
N ILE A 383 4.36 4.64 3.49
CA ILE A 383 3.33 5.67 3.65
C ILE A 383 2.94 5.69 5.13
N ASN A 384 3.43 6.69 5.86
CA ASN A 384 3.14 6.84 7.28
C ASN A 384 1.72 7.36 7.50
N TYR A 385 1.04 6.81 8.50
CA TYR A 385 -0.22 7.31 9.04
C TYR A 385 -0.25 7.07 10.55
N GLN A 386 -0.27 8.14 11.35
CA GLN A 386 -0.38 8.02 12.80
C GLN A 386 -1.85 7.97 13.24
N VAL A 387 -2.17 6.94 14.01
CA VAL A 387 -3.29 6.91 14.95
C VAL A 387 -2.65 7.07 16.33
N ASP A 388 -2.56 8.32 16.80
CA ASP A 388 -2.03 8.64 18.12
C ASP A 388 -3.17 8.69 19.15
N ASP A 389 -2.84 8.41 20.41
CA ASP A 389 -3.77 8.44 21.55
C ASP A 389 -4.46 9.82 21.76
N PRO A 390 -5.65 9.86 22.40
CA PRO A 390 -6.41 11.09 22.59
C PRO A 390 -5.61 12.17 23.37
N PRO A 391 -5.72 13.46 22.98
CA PRO A 391 -5.14 14.56 23.74
C PRO A 391 -5.73 14.63 25.16
N LYS A 392 -4.87 14.90 26.15
CA LYS A 392 -5.31 15.15 27.54
C LYS A 392 -6.13 16.45 27.58
N GLU A 393 -7.23 16.42 28.35
CA GLU A 393 -8.46 17.20 28.10
C GLU A 393 -8.37 18.74 28.11
N GLU A 394 -7.26 19.35 28.53
CA GLU A 394 -7.20 20.81 28.75
C GLU A 394 -6.87 21.65 27.50
N ILE A 395 -6.64 21.05 26.32
CA ILE A 395 -6.29 21.79 25.09
C ILE A 395 -7.26 21.53 23.93
N ASP A 396 -7.98 22.60 23.58
CA ASP A 396 -8.86 22.80 22.42
C ASP A 396 -10.19 22.00 22.36
N ARG A 397 -11.29 22.70 22.65
CA ARG A 397 -12.68 22.20 22.51
C ARG A 397 -13.06 21.88 21.06
N ALA A 398 -12.46 22.53 20.06
CA ALA A 398 -12.77 22.26 18.65
C ALA A 398 -12.18 20.92 18.20
N ALA A 399 -10.98 20.56 18.68
CA ALA A 399 -10.39 19.24 18.46
C ALA A 399 -11.23 18.13 19.11
N ASN A 400 -11.62 18.31 20.38
CA ASN A 400 -12.48 17.37 21.11
C ASN A 400 -13.85 17.18 20.41
N ALA A 401 -14.51 18.26 19.97
CA ALA A 401 -15.77 18.17 19.23
C ALA A 401 -15.68 17.44 17.88
N VAL A 402 -14.51 17.46 17.21
CA VAL A 402 -14.28 16.66 15.99
C VAL A 402 -14.01 15.20 16.33
N TRP A 403 -13.22 14.93 17.37
CA TRP A 403 -12.95 13.56 17.85
C TRP A 403 -14.24 12.87 18.30
N LEU A 404 -15.03 13.50 19.16
CA LEU A 404 -16.28 12.95 19.70
C LEU A 404 -17.30 12.63 18.59
N ARG A 405 -17.37 13.45 17.52
CA ARG A 405 -18.21 13.20 16.35
C ARG A 405 -17.77 11.94 15.59
N ASP A 406 -16.46 11.75 15.43
CA ASP A 406 -15.93 10.64 14.64
C ASP A 406 -15.90 9.33 15.45
N ASP A 407 -15.70 9.39 16.77
CA ASP A 407 -15.94 8.27 17.70
C ASP A 407 -17.42 7.86 17.71
N SER A 408 -18.34 8.80 17.94
CA SER A 408 -19.80 8.56 17.87
C SER A 408 -20.23 7.89 16.56
N ARG A 409 -19.63 8.31 15.44
CA ARG A 409 -19.90 7.71 14.13
C ARG A 409 -19.42 6.26 14.06
N LEU A 410 -18.19 5.98 14.50
CA LEU A 410 -17.64 4.63 14.52
C LEU A 410 -18.44 3.72 15.47
N PHE A 411 -18.81 4.23 16.63
CA PHE A 411 -19.65 3.55 17.63
C PHE A 411 -20.98 3.11 17.02
N ILE A 412 -21.71 4.03 16.38
CA ILE A 412 -22.97 3.73 15.68
C ILE A 412 -22.75 2.74 14.53
N GLN A 413 -21.63 2.82 13.78
CA GLN A 413 -21.35 1.84 12.72
C GLN A 413 -21.05 0.44 13.27
N ILE A 414 -20.37 0.32 14.41
CA ILE A 414 -20.11 -0.96 15.08
C ILE A 414 -21.42 -1.54 15.63
N GLN A 415 -22.21 -0.74 16.35
CA GLN A 415 -23.51 -1.16 16.89
C GLN A 415 -24.47 -1.68 15.79
N ASN A 416 -24.57 -0.99 14.66
CA ASN A 416 -25.38 -1.44 13.52
C ASN A 416 -24.85 -2.71 12.81
N SER A 417 -23.66 -3.21 13.19
CA SER A 417 -23.08 -4.46 12.69
C SER A 417 -23.12 -5.62 13.69
N MET A 418 -23.57 -5.37 14.93
CA MET A 418 -23.71 -6.37 15.98
C MET A 418 -25.09 -7.04 15.95
N GLU A 419 -25.14 -8.31 16.34
CA GLU A 419 -26.42 -9.00 16.57
C GLU A 419 -27.14 -8.42 17.80
N ASN A 420 -28.47 -8.36 17.75
CA ASN A 420 -29.30 -7.73 18.79
C ASN A 420 -29.06 -8.32 20.19
N ASP A 421 -28.74 -9.61 20.26
CA ASP A 421 -28.48 -10.33 21.51
C ASP A 421 -27.17 -9.85 22.17
N VAL A 422 -26.16 -9.45 21.39
CA VAL A 422 -24.91 -8.86 21.90
C VAL A 422 -25.12 -7.39 22.28
N MET A 423 -25.88 -6.65 21.47
CA MET A 423 -26.20 -5.23 21.67
C MET A 423 -26.79 -4.92 23.05
N GLY A 424 -27.56 -5.83 23.65
CA GLY A 424 -28.10 -5.67 24.99
C GLY A 424 -27.01 -5.47 26.06
N TYR A 425 -25.90 -6.21 25.99
CA TYR A 425 -24.83 -6.17 26.97
C TYR A 425 -23.95 -4.92 26.86
N VAL A 426 -23.69 -4.45 25.63
CA VAL A 426 -22.80 -3.30 25.36
C VAL A 426 -23.51 -1.94 25.33
N SER A 427 -24.82 -1.91 25.61
CA SER A 427 -25.67 -0.72 25.58
C SER A 427 -25.32 0.40 26.59
N HIS A 428 -24.31 0.20 27.43
CA HIS A 428 -23.90 1.07 28.52
C HIS A 428 -22.50 1.71 28.34
N CYS A 429 -21.82 1.42 27.22
CA CYS A 429 -20.58 2.10 26.85
C CYS A 429 -20.92 3.41 26.12
N ASP A 430 -20.22 4.51 26.39
CA ASP A 430 -20.47 5.80 25.74
C ASP A 430 -19.47 6.10 24.60
N THR A 431 -18.35 5.37 24.54
CA THR A 431 -17.29 5.52 23.53
C THR A 431 -16.87 4.20 22.87
N VAL A 432 -16.25 4.28 21.68
CA VAL A 432 -15.66 3.11 21.00
C VAL A 432 -14.57 2.46 21.85
N LYS A 433 -13.82 3.25 22.63
CA LYS A 433 -12.80 2.71 23.51
C LYS A 433 -13.39 1.84 24.62
N GLU A 434 -14.39 2.34 25.34
CA GLU A 434 -15.05 1.57 26.41
C GLU A 434 -15.73 0.31 25.88
N LEU A 435 -16.30 0.39 24.67
CA LEU A 435 -16.86 -0.77 23.97
C LEU A 435 -15.81 -1.85 23.74
N PHE A 436 -14.62 -1.51 23.22
CA PHE A 436 -13.55 -2.49 23.02
C PHE A 436 -12.93 -2.98 24.32
N ASP A 437 -12.71 -2.10 25.31
CA ASP A 437 -12.18 -2.49 26.63
C ASP A 437 -13.16 -3.44 27.37
N TYR A 438 -14.49 -3.22 27.24
CA TYR A 438 -15.53 -4.10 27.80
C TYR A 438 -15.69 -5.41 27.03
N LEU A 439 -15.62 -5.38 25.68
CA LEU A 439 -15.59 -6.60 24.87
C LEU A 439 -14.32 -7.43 25.13
N GLU A 440 -13.18 -6.79 25.41
CA GLU A 440 -11.97 -7.49 25.84
C GLU A 440 -12.18 -8.16 27.20
N PHE A 441 -12.79 -7.47 28.17
CA PHE A 441 -13.17 -8.09 29.46
C PHE A 441 -14.11 -9.29 29.29
N MET A 442 -15.16 -9.17 28.46
CA MET A 442 -16.18 -10.21 28.28
C MET A 442 -15.70 -11.42 27.45
N TYR A 443 -14.87 -11.21 26.41
CA TYR A 443 -14.61 -12.21 25.37
C TYR A 443 -13.13 -12.57 25.15
N SER A 444 -12.15 -11.85 25.72
CA SER A 444 -10.73 -12.13 25.42
C SER A 444 -10.19 -13.46 25.96
N GLY A 445 -10.88 -14.07 26.93
CA GLY A 445 -10.43 -15.30 27.62
C GLY A 445 -9.16 -15.15 28.45
N LYS A 446 -8.55 -13.94 28.52
CA LYS A 446 -7.27 -13.68 29.17
C LYS A 446 -7.36 -13.95 30.67
N GLY A 447 -6.72 -15.03 31.11
CA GLY A 447 -6.72 -15.48 32.52
C GLY A 447 -7.74 -16.57 32.86
N ASN A 448 -8.62 -16.98 31.93
CA ASN A 448 -9.53 -18.10 32.16
C ASN A 448 -8.75 -19.42 32.23
N LEU A 449 -8.47 -19.89 33.45
CA LEU A 449 -7.64 -21.07 33.68
C LEU A 449 -8.24 -22.36 33.09
N ASN A 450 -9.57 -22.48 32.99
CA ASN A 450 -10.21 -23.63 32.33
C ASN A 450 -9.91 -23.66 30.82
N HIS A 451 -10.00 -22.51 30.16
CA HIS A 451 -9.70 -22.40 28.74
C HIS A 451 -8.20 -22.64 28.45
N ILE A 452 -7.33 -22.04 29.26
CA ILE A 452 -5.88 -22.28 29.22
C ILE A 452 -5.57 -23.77 29.46
N TYR A 453 -6.25 -24.42 30.41
CA TYR A 453 -6.10 -25.85 30.68
C TYR A 453 -6.49 -26.72 29.48
N GLU A 454 -7.66 -26.51 28.88
CA GLU A 454 -8.11 -27.31 27.74
C GLU A 454 -7.22 -27.11 26.49
N VAL A 455 -6.75 -25.89 26.21
CA VAL A 455 -5.81 -25.63 25.10
C VAL A 455 -4.44 -26.27 25.38
N CYS A 456 -3.90 -26.15 26.61
CA CYS A 456 -2.67 -26.86 27.02
C CYS A 456 -2.83 -28.39 26.92
N LYS A 457 -3.97 -28.93 27.36
CA LYS A 457 -4.29 -30.36 27.33
C LYS A 457 -4.42 -30.89 25.90
N ALA A 458 -5.06 -30.12 25.00
CA ALA A 458 -5.13 -30.43 23.57
C ALA A 458 -3.75 -30.40 22.90
N PHE A 459 -2.89 -29.44 23.27
CA PHE A 459 -1.52 -29.34 22.76
C PHE A 459 -0.61 -30.47 23.27
N TYR A 460 -0.60 -30.75 24.57
CA TYR A 460 0.27 -31.79 25.18
C TYR A 460 -0.23 -33.22 24.94
N ARG A 461 -1.50 -33.44 24.60
CA ARG A 461 -2.06 -34.75 24.20
C ARG A 461 -2.48 -34.79 22.72
N ALA A 462 -1.78 -34.04 21.87
CA ALA A 462 -1.96 -34.13 20.43
C ALA A 462 -1.49 -35.51 19.91
N GLU A 463 -2.45 -36.35 19.51
CA GLU A 463 -2.24 -37.68 18.95
C GLU A 463 -2.89 -37.75 17.56
N MET A 464 -2.17 -38.28 16.56
CA MET A 464 -2.67 -38.32 15.17
C MET A 464 -3.89 -39.26 15.00
N LYS A 465 -3.86 -40.43 15.67
CA LYS A 465 -4.89 -41.49 15.54
C LYS A 465 -5.19 -41.80 14.07
N ASP A 466 -6.43 -42.11 13.74
CA ASP A 466 -6.88 -42.43 12.38
C ASP A 466 -7.10 -41.20 11.48
N LYS A 467 -6.62 -40.00 11.87
CA LYS A 467 -6.73 -38.79 11.03
C LYS A 467 -5.65 -38.77 9.94
N PRO A 468 -5.96 -38.28 8.73
CA PRO A 468 -4.93 -38.01 7.71
C PRO A 468 -4.00 -36.87 8.18
N LEU A 469 -2.71 -37.00 7.85
CA LEU A 469 -1.63 -36.12 8.32
C LEU A 469 -1.90 -34.62 8.10
N THR A 470 -2.55 -34.25 7.00
CA THR A 470 -2.89 -32.85 6.67
C THR A 470 -3.96 -32.27 7.60
N ALA A 471 -4.98 -33.06 7.97
CA ALA A 471 -5.99 -32.65 8.94
C ALA A 471 -5.38 -32.52 10.34
N TYR A 472 -4.57 -33.50 10.75
CA TYR A 472 -3.83 -33.44 12.01
C TYR A 472 -2.91 -32.21 12.11
N PHE A 473 -2.18 -31.88 11.04
CA PHE A 473 -1.34 -30.68 11.01
C PHE A 473 -2.16 -29.38 11.14
N MET A 474 -3.32 -29.28 10.51
CA MET A 474 -4.20 -28.10 10.66
C MET A 474 -4.78 -27.98 12.08
N ASP A 475 -5.26 -29.08 12.66
CA ASP A 475 -5.77 -29.12 14.04
C ASP A 475 -4.67 -28.73 15.05
N PHE A 476 -3.46 -29.27 14.88
CA PHE A 476 -2.32 -28.96 15.73
C PHE A 476 -1.85 -27.51 15.57
N LYS A 477 -1.76 -27.00 14.33
CA LYS A 477 -1.38 -25.61 14.05
C LYS A 477 -2.38 -24.62 14.65
N LYS A 478 -3.69 -24.88 14.54
CA LYS A 478 -4.74 -24.08 15.19
C LYS A 478 -4.52 -24.04 16.71
N THR A 479 -4.38 -25.20 17.34
CA THR A 479 -4.18 -25.32 18.80
C THR A 479 -2.91 -24.59 19.26
N TYR A 480 -1.84 -24.62 18.46
CA TYR A 480 -0.61 -23.88 18.71
C TYR A 480 -0.79 -22.36 18.59
N GLU A 481 -1.51 -21.87 17.58
CA GLU A 481 -1.80 -20.43 17.40
C GLU A 481 -2.70 -19.89 18.52
N GLU A 482 -3.67 -20.70 18.97
CA GLU A 482 -4.52 -20.44 20.14
C GLU A 482 -3.69 -20.38 21.44
N LEU A 483 -2.77 -21.34 21.66
CA LEU A 483 -1.85 -21.35 22.81
C LEU A 483 -0.93 -20.12 22.86
N ASN A 484 -0.36 -19.70 21.72
CA ASN A 484 0.47 -18.49 21.62
C ASN A 484 -0.34 -17.21 21.90
N THR A 485 -1.64 -17.23 21.66
CA THR A 485 -2.54 -16.09 21.93
C THR A 485 -2.87 -15.99 23.43
N LEU A 486 -3.06 -17.12 24.11
CA LEU A 486 -3.32 -17.16 25.55
C LEU A 486 -2.06 -16.94 26.40
N MET A 487 -0.88 -17.36 25.92
CA MET A 487 0.41 -17.16 26.60
C MET A 487 1.45 -16.53 25.65
N PRO A 488 1.31 -15.22 25.34
CA PRO A 488 2.24 -14.53 24.44
C PRO A 488 3.63 -14.39 25.06
N PHE A 489 4.66 -14.43 24.20
CA PHE A 489 6.06 -14.25 24.60
C PHE A 489 6.32 -12.85 25.14
N SER A 490 6.51 -12.73 26.46
CA SER A 490 6.91 -11.48 27.12
C SER A 490 8.44 -11.35 27.23
N PRO A 491 9.02 -10.14 27.09
CA PRO A 491 10.43 -9.91 27.38
C PRO A 491 10.74 -9.90 28.90
N ASP A 492 9.74 -9.77 29.78
CA ASP A 492 9.98 -9.85 31.23
C ASP A 492 10.19 -11.30 31.70
N ILE A 493 11.38 -11.55 32.23
CA ILE A 493 11.81 -12.83 32.83
C ILE A 493 10.82 -13.31 33.90
N LYS A 494 10.22 -12.40 34.69
CA LYS A 494 9.25 -12.76 35.74
C LYS A 494 7.93 -13.24 35.15
N VAL A 495 7.47 -12.62 34.06
CA VAL A 495 6.27 -13.05 33.33
C VAL A 495 6.54 -14.40 32.66
N GLN A 496 7.70 -14.59 32.02
CA GLN A 496 8.08 -15.89 31.47
C GLN A 496 8.17 -16.99 32.54
N GLN A 497 8.70 -16.68 33.73
CA GLN A 497 8.77 -17.65 34.82
C GLN A 497 7.36 -18.06 35.27
N LYS A 498 6.46 -17.07 35.50
CA LYS A 498 5.07 -17.34 35.85
C LYS A 498 4.35 -18.18 34.78
N GLN A 499 4.53 -17.87 33.51
CA GLN A 499 3.99 -18.65 32.38
C GLN A 499 4.52 -20.10 32.37
N ARG A 500 5.81 -20.33 32.63
CA ARG A 500 6.40 -21.68 32.74
C ARG A 500 5.84 -22.47 33.92
N GLU A 501 5.68 -21.82 35.08
CA GLU A 501 5.08 -22.46 36.26
C GLU A 501 3.59 -22.77 36.05
N GLN A 502 2.85 -21.90 35.34
CA GLN A 502 1.47 -22.17 34.91
C GLN A 502 1.40 -23.36 33.95
N MET A 503 2.25 -23.43 32.91
CA MET A 503 2.33 -24.60 32.01
C MET A 503 2.65 -25.90 32.78
N ALA A 504 3.57 -25.85 33.75
CA ALA A 504 3.89 -27.00 34.59
C ALA A 504 2.69 -27.48 35.42
N VAL A 505 1.87 -26.56 35.96
CA VAL A 505 0.62 -26.93 36.66
C VAL A 505 -0.40 -27.51 35.69
N MET A 506 -0.62 -26.92 34.51
CA MET A 506 -1.59 -27.47 33.56
C MET A 506 -1.19 -28.88 33.09
N SER A 507 0.11 -29.13 32.88
CA SER A 507 0.63 -30.47 32.57
C SER A 507 0.45 -31.45 33.74
N PHE A 508 0.61 -31.00 35.00
CA PHE A 508 0.37 -31.82 36.19
C PHE A 508 -1.12 -32.18 36.33
N LEU A 509 -2.02 -31.19 36.24
CA LEU A 509 -3.47 -31.39 36.31
C LEU A 509 -4.01 -32.25 35.15
N ALA A 510 -3.36 -32.23 33.98
CA ALA A 510 -3.69 -33.13 32.87
C ALA A 510 -3.31 -34.59 33.17
N GLY A 511 -2.23 -34.82 33.93
CA GLY A 511 -1.71 -36.14 34.28
C GLY A 511 -2.49 -36.90 35.35
N LEU A 512 -3.26 -36.21 36.19
CA LEU A 512 -4.07 -36.82 37.27
C LEU A 512 -5.24 -37.67 36.72
N THR A 513 -5.59 -38.75 37.41
CA THR A 513 -6.71 -39.65 37.08
C THR A 513 -8.09 -39.01 37.28
N SER A 514 -9.16 -39.73 36.90
CA SER A 514 -10.56 -39.33 37.05
C SER A 514 -10.99 -39.10 38.51
N ASP A 515 -10.28 -39.68 39.46
CA ASP A 515 -10.62 -39.66 40.88
C ASP A 515 -10.42 -38.26 41.49
N PHE A 516 -9.66 -37.40 40.78
CA PHE A 516 -9.31 -36.05 41.18
C PHE A 516 -10.07 -34.95 40.40
N GLU A 517 -11.12 -35.24 39.64
CA GLU A 517 -11.86 -34.22 38.85
C GLU A 517 -12.48 -33.10 39.73
N THR A 518 -12.92 -33.42 40.94
CA THR A 518 -13.38 -32.42 41.92
C THR A 518 -12.26 -31.47 42.36
N ALA A 519 -11.05 -31.99 42.53
CA ALA A 519 -9.86 -31.18 42.84
C ALA A 519 -9.41 -30.33 41.65
N LYS A 520 -9.42 -30.90 40.42
CA LYS A 520 -9.09 -30.18 39.18
C LYS A 520 -10.03 -28.99 38.97
N SER A 521 -11.34 -29.22 39.02
CA SER A 521 -12.35 -28.17 38.83
C SER A 521 -12.21 -27.04 39.86
N HIS A 522 -11.99 -27.34 41.14
CA HIS A 522 -11.76 -26.32 42.17
C HIS A 522 -10.44 -25.53 42.00
N ILE A 523 -9.40 -26.14 41.40
CA ILE A 523 -8.14 -25.44 41.12
C ILE A 523 -8.30 -24.52 39.90
N LEU A 524 -8.96 -25.01 38.84
CA LEU A 524 -9.20 -24.25 37.60
C LEU A 524 -10.30 -23.19 37.72
N SER A 525 -11.16 -23.28 38.74
CA SER A 525 -12.14 -22.23 39.10
C SER A 525 -11.60 -21.18 40.06
N SER A 526 -10.28 -21.15 40.33
CA SER A 526 -9.67 -20.18 41.25
C SER A 526 -8.77 -19.20 40.50
N ASP A 527 -8.94 -17.89 40.73
CA ASP A 527 -8.29 -16.82 39.95
C ASP A 527 -6.76 -16.81 40.05
N VAL A 528 -6.20 -17.43 41.10
CA VAL A 528 -4.76 -17.49 41.34
C VAL A 528 -4.31 -18.90 41.73
N VAL A 529 -3.61 -19.53 40.80
CA VAL A 529 -2.73 -20.68 41.04
C VAL A 529 -1.29 -20.15 41.08
N SER A 530 -0.66 -20.23 42.25
CA SER A 530 0.59 -19.49 42.51
C SER A 530 1.85 -20.29 42.13
N SER A 531 1.82 -21.60 42.30
CA SER A 531 2.94 -22.50 41.97
C SER A 531 2.49 -23.97 41.89
N LEU A 532 3.38 -24.85 41.41
CA LEU A 532 3.16 -26.30 41.40
C LEU A 532 3.01 -26.91 42.80
N GLN A 533 3.67 -26.33 43.81
CA GLN A 533 3.58 -26.78 45.21
C GLN A 533 2.21 -26.41 45.82
N ASP A 534 1.69 -25.21 45.51
CA ASP A 534 0.35 -24.79 45.89
C ASP A 534 -0.70 -25.73 45.28
N ALA A 535 -0.63 -25.98 43.97
CA ALA A 535 -1.53 -26.91 43.27
C ALA A 535 -1.52 -28.33 43.89
N PHE A 536 -0.34 -28.92 44.14
CA PHE A 536 -0.21 -30.21 44.82
C PHE A 536 -0.81 -30.20 46.24
N SER A 537 -0.58 -29.13 47.00
CA SER A 537 -1.15 -28.99 48.36
C SER A 537 -2.67 -28.86 48.38
N ARG A 538 -3.28 -28.30 47.33
CA ARG A 538 -4.74 -28.23 47.17
C ARG A 538 -5.33 -29.61 46.86
N VAL A 539 -4.72 -30.38 45.96
CA VAL A 539 -5.13 -31.77 45.66
C VAL A 539 -5.08 -32.66 46.92
N LEU A 540 -4.00 -32.58 47.70
CA LEU A 540 -3.85 -33.30 48.98
C LEU A 540 -4.93 -32.93 50.03
N ARG A 541 -5.44 -31.69 50.02
CA ARG A 541 -6.49 -31.24 50.94
C ARG A 541 -7.89 -31.74 50.54
N THR A 542 -8.10 -32.03 49.26
CA THR A 542 -9.31 -32.73 48.80
C THR A 542 -9.26 -34.23 49.12
N ASP A 543 -8.11 -34.90 49.00
CA ASP A 543 -7.95 -36.32 49.37
C ASP A 543 -8.33 -36.61 50.84
N THR A 544 -7.90 -35.76 51.77
CA THR A 544 -8.23 -35.97 53.19
C THR A 544 -9.71 -35.75 53.53
N SER A 545 -10.52 -35.25 52.59
CA SER A 545 -11.98 -35.15 52.73
C SER A 545 -12.73 -36.39 52.23
N SER A 546 -12.10 -37.25 51.40
CA SER A 546 -12.68 -38.49 50.90
C SER A 546 -12.28 -39.73 51.72
N THR A 547 -11.18 -39.68 52.50
CA THR A 547 -10.68 -40.83 53.27
C THR A 547 -10.76 -40.65 54.80
N SER A 548 -11.95 -40.75 55.38
CA SER A 548 -12.16 -40.69 56.83
C SER A 548 -12.79 -41.96 57.42
N SER A 549 -12.03 -43.06 57.47
CA SER A 549 -12.35 -44.25 58.29
C SER A 549 -11.11 -44.71 59.06
N ALA A 550 -11.22 -44.70 60.40
CA ALA A 550 -10.17 -44.91 61.41
C ALA A 550 -9.65 -46.39 61.48
N PRO A 551 -8.59 -46.74 62.25
CA PRO A 551 -8.03 -45.97 63.38
C PRO A 551 -6.50 -45.96 63.65
N GLN A 552 -6.11 -44.95 64.44
CA GLN A 552 -4.89 -44.84 65.28
C GLN A 552 -4.99 -45.79 66.52
N PRO A 553 -3.91 -46.20 67.23
CA PRO A 553 -2.80 -45.37 67.78
C PRO A 553 -1.38 -45.99 67.55
N SER A 554 -0.23 -45.44 67.98
CA SER A 554 0.12 -44.87 69.30
C SER A 554 1.33 -43.91 69.33
N ASN A 555 1.32 -42.99 70.31
CA ASN A 555 2.39 -42.03 70.63
C ASN A 555 3.24 -42.48 71.83
N ALA A 556 4.53 -42.08 71.88
CA ALA A 556 5.41 -42.16 73.06
C ALA A 556 6.51 -41.05 73.06
N PHE A 557 6.99 -40.63 74.25
CA PHE A 557 8.07 -39.62 74.46
C PHE A 557 9.45 -40.34 74.58
N VAL A 558 10.66 -39.76 74.80
CA VAL A 558 11.22 -38.47 75.34
C VAL A 558 12.61 -38.25 74.67
N GLY A 559 13.23 -37.08 74.50
CA GLY A 559 12.83 -35.69 74.78
C GLY A 559 13.84 -34.80 75.57
N GLN A 560 15.16 -34.79 75.27
CA GLN A 560 16.17 -33.97 75.99
C GLN A 560 17.33 -33.41 75.11
N VAL A 561 18.06 -32.38 75.61
CA VAL A 561 19.12 -31.57 74.93
C VAL A 561 20.16 -31.08 75.97
N PRO A 562 21.48 -30.94 75.68
CA PRO A 562 22.11 -29.69 75.17
C PRO A 562 23.19 -29.99 74.07
N THR A 563 24.31 -29.29 73.73
CA THR A 563 25.12 -28.18 74.32
C THR A 563 26.02 -27.46 73.26
N PHE A 564 26.92 -26.56 73.68
CA PHE A 564 27.95 -25.79 72.92
C PHE A 564 29.40 -26.33 73.20
N PRO A 565 30.57 -25.75 72.76
CA PRO A 565 30.83 -24.55 71.91
C PRO A 565 31.99 -24.62 70.85
N ASN A 566 32.17 -23.51 70.10
CA ASN A 566 33.42 -22.90 69.57
C ASN A 566 34.41 -23.59 68.57
N GLY A 567 34.70 -22.85 67.47
CA GLY A 567 36.09 -22.53 67.05
C GLY A 567 36.61 -23.12 65.72
N GLY A 568 37.20 -22.29 64.83
CA GLY A 568 37.94 -22.79 63.64
C GLY A 568 38.21 -21.78 62.50
N GLU A 569 39.40 -21.18 62.48
CA GLU A 569 40.03 -20.51 61.31
C GLU A 569 40.68 -21.56 60.36
N LYS A 570 41.16 -21.35 59.11
CA LYS A 570 41.25 -20.23 58.12
C LYS A 570 41.75 -20.79 56.76
N TRP A 571 41.29 -20.24 55.60
CA TRP A 571 42.09 -20.00 54.36
C TRP A 571 42.66 -21.23 53.57
N PRO A 572 43.32 -21.07 52.38
CA PRO A 572 42.93 -20.27 51.19
C PRO A 572 43.30 -20.92 49.82
N ARG A 573 42.96 -20.24 48.69
CA ARG A 573 43.55 -20.36 47.31
C ARG A 573 43.38 -21.74 46.61
N THR A 574 42.99 -21.80 45.34
CA THR A 574 43.77 -21.31 44.18
C THR A 574 42.90 -21.23 42.90
N GLY A 575 43.38 -20.44 41.92
CA GLY A 575 43.24 -20.72 40.49
C GLY A 575 44.63 -20.62 39.84
N PRO A 576 44.79 -20.47 38.52
CA PRO A 576 43.76 -20.52 37.46
C PRO A 576 44.12 -21.43 36.25
N ILE A 577 43.12 -22.03 35.60
CA ILE A 577 43.21 -22.62 34.25
C ILE A 577 41.87 -22.33 33.55
N GLY A 578 41.77 -22.00 32.27
CA GLY A 578 42.81 -21.80 31.26
C GLY A 578 42.24 -22.04 29.86
N LYS A 579 42.21 -20.98 29.03
CA LYS A 579 41.69 -20.89 27.65
C LYS A 579 41.39 -22.21 26.91
N GLY A 580 40.09 -22.49 26.73
CA GLY A 580 39.43 -22.59 25.42
C GLY A 580 39.77 -23.74 24.45
N VAL A 581 38.72 -24.36 23.92
CA VAL A 581 38.71 -25.01 22.60
C VAL A 581 37.55 -24.45 21.81
N VAL A 582 37.80 -24.00 20.58
CA VAL A 582 36.78 -23.72 19.56
C VAL A 582 36.65 -24.97 18.71
N CYS A 583 35.42 -25.47 18.51
CA CYS A 583 35.07 -26.32 17.38
C CYS A 583 33.64 -25.98 16.95
N ASN A 584 33.43 -25.83 15.65
CA ASN A 584 32.12 -25.61 15.06
C ASN A 584 31.34 -26.93 15.03
N TYR A 585 30.02 -26.88 15.18
CA TYR A 585 29.10 -26.91 14.05
C TYR A 585 27.78 -26.22 14.41
#